data_AF-A0A0F3MAQ8-F1
#
_entry.id   AF-A0A0F3MAQ8-F1
#
_cell.length_a   1.000
_cell.length_b   1.000
_cell.length_c   1.000
_cell.angle_alpha   90.00
_cell.angle_beta   90.00
_cell.angle_gamma   90.00
#
_symmetry.space_group_name_H-M   'P 1'
#
loop_
_entity.id
_entity.type
_entity.pdbx_description
1 polymer ?
#
loop_
_entity_poly.entity_id
_entity_poly.type
_entity_poly.pdbx_seq_one_letter_code
_entity_poly.pdbx_strand_id
1 'polypeptide(L)'
;MSVAVANKSKPFLHWIGSKRRIVNKLIEHLPQGPHYNYYEPFLGGGALFFQVRHLFKQCFLSDINLDLITSYNAVKNNPNEVNRLLSLYHKHHSKDYYYKVKNKYSNNPNEITAKLYILINILLGNL
;
A
#
# COMPACT_ATOMS: atom_id res chain seq x y z
N MET A 1 -29.72 14.96 -8.36
CA MET A 1 -29.42 13.84 -7.44
C MET A 1 -27.93 13.58 -7.51
N SER A 2 -27.17 14.03 -6.50
CA SER A 2 -25.71 13.86 -6.45
C SER A 2 -25.41 12.43 -6.02
N VAL A 3 -24.97 11.59 -6.94
CA VAL A 3 -24.49 10.23 -6.61
C VAL A 3 -23.24 10.42 -5.77
N ALA A 4 -23.27 10.01 -4.50
CA ALA A 4 -22.10 10.02 -3.65
C ALA A 4 -20.99 9.22 -4.35
N VAL A 5 -19.88 9.89 -4.68
CA VAL A 5 -18.69 9.22 -5.17
C VAL A 5 -18.21 8.31 -4.04
N ALA A 6 -18.50 7.00 -4.14
CA ALA A 6 -17.95 6.03 -3.21
C ALA A 6 -16.41 6.20 -3.22
N ASN A 7 -15.85 6.62 -2.10
CA ASN A 7 -14.41 6.84 -1.95
C ASN A 7 -13.68 5.52 -2.22
N LYS A 8 -13.27 5.28 -3.47
CA LYS A 8 -12.48 4.12 -3.86
C LYS A 8 -11.12 4.23 -3.19
N SER A 9 -10.83 3.33 -2.25
CA SER A 9 -9.51 3.17 -1.67
C SER A 9 -8.46 2.97 -2.76
N LYS A 10 -7.31 3.62 -2.63
CA LYS A 10 -6.20 3.53 -3.60
C LYS A 10 -4.96 2.97 -2.91
N PRO A 11 -4.03 2.37 -3.68
CA PRO A 11 -2.68 2.12 -3.22
C PRO A 11 -2.07 3.33 -2.52
N PHE A 12 -1.54 3.16 -1.31
CA PHE A 12 -0.82 4.23 -0.59
C PHE A 12 0.69 4.20 -0.86
N LEU A 13 1.25 3.06 -1.31
CA LEU A 13 2.67 2.92 -1.65
C LEU A 13 2.90 3.03 -3.15
N HIS A 14 3.95 3.76 -3.52
CA HIS A 14 4.52 3.72 -4.87
C HIS A 14 5.43 2.50 -4.99
N TRP A 15 5.02 1.50 -5.79
CA TRP A 15 5.75 0.26 -5.91
C TRP A 15 6.24 0.05 -7.34
N ILE A 16 7.50 -0.34 -7.49
CA ILE A 16 8.09 -0.70 -8.78
C ILE A 16 7.36 -1.93 -9.33
N GLY A 17 7.08 -1.96 -10.64
CA GLY A 17 6.28 -3.04 -11.24
C GLY A 17 4.77 -2.92 -10.98
N SER A 18 4.29 -1.73 -10.63
CA SER A 18 2.86 -1.48 -10.44
C SER A 18 2.05 -1.87 -11.68
N LYS A 19 1.05 -2.74 -11.49
CA LYS A 19 0.12 -3.20 -12.53
C LYS A 19 -0.86 -2.11 -13.02
N ARG A 20 -0.71 -0.86 -12.58
CA ARG A 20 -1.56 0.29 -12.96
C ARG A 20 -1.76 0.41 -14.47
N ARG A 21 -0.70 0.23 -15.28
CA ARG A 21 -0.76 0.36 -16.75
C ARG A 21 -1.56 -0.72 -17.46
N ILE A 22 -1.73 -1.90 -16.84
CA ILE A 22 -2.39 -3.07 -17.45
C ILE A 22 -3.68 -3.45 -16.72
N VAL A 23 -4.12 -2.66 -15.74
CA VAL A 23 -5.18 -3.07 -14.80
C VAL A 23 -6.50 -3.33 -15.52
N ASN A 24 -6.87 -2.51 -16.51
CA ASN A 24 -8.13 -2.66 -17.24
C ASN A 24 -8.15 -3.98 -18.03
N LYS A 25 -7.04 -4.31 -18.71
CA LYS A 25 -6.90 -5.57 -19.44
C LYS A 25 -6.96 -6.79 -18.52
N LEU A 26 -6.39 -6.70 -17.31
CA LEU A 26 -6.48 -7.78 -16.33
C LEU A 26 -7.93 -7.98 -15.84
N ILE A 27 -8.68 -6.89 -15.64
CA ILE A 27 -10.08 -6.93 -15.18
C ILE A 27 -10.98 -7.65 -16.18
N GLU A 28 -10.75 -7.44 -17.48
CA GLU A 28 -11.50 -8.10 -18.58
C GLU A 28 -11.42 -9.63 -18.54
N HIS A 29 -10.34 -10.19 -17.98
CA HIS A 29 -10.08 -11.63 -17.93
C HIS A 29 -10.32 -12.25 -16.55
N LEU A 30 -10.69 -11.46 -15.53
CA LEU A 30 -10.97 -12.01 -14.21
C LEU A 30 -12.35 -12.69 -14.20
N PRO A 31 -12.49 -13.89 -13.61
CA PRO A 31 -13.81 -14.38 -13.24
C PRO A 31 -14.38 -13.45 -12.17
N GLN A 32 -15.49 -12.77 -12.49
CA GLN A 32 -16.12 -11.80 -11.59
C GLN A 32 -17.36 -12.41 -10.94
N GLY A 33 -17.63 -12.05 -9.68
CA GLY A 33 -18.87 -12.42 -8.99
C GLY A 33 -18.66 -12.72 -7.50
N PRO A 34 -19.68 -12.45 -6.66
CA PRO A 34 -19.59 -12.55 -5.20
C PRO A 34 -19.40 -13.98 -4.67
N HIS A 35 -19.38 -14.99 -5.55
CA HIS A 35 -19.10 -16.38 -5.20
C HIS A 35 -17.61 -16.72 -5.21
N TYR A 36 -16.77 -15.89 -5.86
CA TYR A 36 -15.34 -16.13 -5.97
C TYR A 36 -14.54 -15.45 -4.85
N ASN A 37 -13.46 -16.11 -4.45
CA ASN A 37 -12.40 -15.52 -3.64
C ASN A 37 -11.27 -15.01 -4.56
N TYR A 38 -10.69 -13.88 -4.20
CA TYR A 38 -9.54 -13.28 -4.90
C TYR A 38 -8.24 -13.66 -4.19
N TYR A 39 -7.23 -14.08 -4.95
CA TYR A 39 -5.89 -14.37 -4.45
C TYR A 39 -4.86 -13.56 -5.23
N GLU A 40 -4.03 -12.78 -4.54
CA GLU A 40 -2.94 -12.00 -5.15
C GLU A 40 -1.63 -12.32 -4.42
N PRO A 41 -0.83 -13.30 -4.92
CA PRO A 41 0.40 -13.75 -4.27
C PRO A 41 1.59 -12.78 -4.44
N PHE A 42 1.44 -11.79 -5.30
CA PHE A 42 2.42 -10.75 -5.59
C PHE A 42 1.72 -9.38 -5.51
N LEU A 43 1.38 -8.98 -4.30
CA LEU A 43 0.62 -7.77 -4.03
C LEU A 43 1.31 -6.53 -4.59
N GLY A 44 2.60 -6.33 -4.24
CA GLY A 44 3.31 -5.08 -4.48
C GLY A 44 2.48 -3.86 -4.02
N GLY A 45 2.26 -2.91 -4.94
CA GLY A 45 1.42 -1.75 -4.67
C GLY A 45 -0.09 -2.02 -4.64
N GLY A 46 -0.59 -3.24 -4.81
CA GLY A 46 -2.02 -3.57 -4.71
C GLY A 46 -2.91 -2.96 -5.80
N ALA A 47 -2.33 -2.55 -6.93
CA ALA A 47 -3.03 -1.80 -7.97
C ALA A 47 -4.27 -2.52 -8.52
N LEU A 48 -4.21 -3.85 -8.68
CA LEU A 48 -5.34 -4.66 -9.13
C LEU A 48 -6.35 -4.86 -8.00
N PHE A 49 -5.89 -5.33 -6.83
CA PHE A 49 -6.74 -5.51 -5.64
C PHE A 49 -7.68 -4.33 -5.37
N PHE A 50 -7.16 -3.10 -5.33
CA PHE A 50 -8.00 -1.92 -5.04
C PHE A 50 -9.05 -1.64 -6.12
N GLN A 51 -8.84 -2.08 -7.36
CA GLN A 51 -9.85 -1.95 -8.41
C GLN A 51 -10.94 -3.02 -8.32
N VAL A 52 -10.60 -4.23 -7.87
CA VAL A 52 -11.48 -5.41 -8.01
C VAL A 52 -12.03 -5.95 -6.70
N ARG A 53 -11.56 -5.48 -5.53
CA ARG A 53 -12.00 -5.91 -4.19
C ARG A 53 -13.51 -6.05 -4.05
N HIS A 54 -14.28 -5.10 -4.60
CA HIS A 54 -15.73 -5.07 -4.49
C HIS A 54 -16.45 -6.18 -5.28
N LEU A 55 -15.75 -6.89 -6.17
CA LEU A 55 -16.29 -7.96 -7.02
C LEU A 55 -16.19 -9.36 -6.40
N PHE A 56 -15.51 -9.49 -5.25
CA PHE A 56 -15.15 -10.78 -4.65
C PHE A 56 -15.63 -10.90 -3.20
N LYS A 57 -15.89 -12.14 -2.75
CA LYS A 57 -16.31 -12.43 -1.36
C LYS A 57 -15.22 -12.10 -0.36
N GLN A 58 -14.05 -12.69 -0.57
CA GLN A 58 -12.86 -12.51 0.25
C GLN A 58 -11.63 -12.31 -0.63
N CYS A 59 -10.64 -11.59 -0.11
CA CYS A 59 -9.40 -11.31 -0.80
C CYS A 59 -8.23 -11.74 0.08
N PHE A 60 -7.36 -12.58 -0.47
CA PHE A 60 -6.15 -13.07 0.17
C PHE A 60 -4.95 -12.45 -0.54
N LEU A 61 -4.20 -11.65 0.19
CA LEU A 61 -3.09 -10.87 -0.35
C LEU A 61 -1.80 -11.34 0.31
N SER A 62 -0.78 -11.62 -0.49
CA SER A 62 0.54 -11.93 0.01
C SER A 62 1.62 -11.33 -0.88
N ASP A 63 2.82 -11.24 -0.30
CA ASP A 63 4.05 -10.82 -0.95
C ASP A 63 5.20 -11.38 -0.12
N ILE A 64 6.36 -11.59 -0.74
CA ILE A 64 7.56 -12.05 -0.03
C ILE A 64 8.15 -10.94 0.84
N ASN A 65 7.87 -9.67 0.50
CA ASN A 65 8.34 -8.54 1.28
C ASN A 65 7.52 -8.38 2.57
N LEU A 66 8.11 -8.77 3.71
CA LEU A 66 7.46 -8.70 5.01
C LEU A 66 7.15 -7.25 5.43
N ASP A 67 8.01 -6.29 5.13
CA ASP A 67 7.76 -4.87 5.45
C ASP A 67 6.54 -4.34 4.68
N LEU A 68 6.35 -4.78 3.43
CA LEU A 68 5.18 -4.45 2.63
C LEU A 68 3.89 -4.99 3.26
N ILE A 69 3.86 -6.28 3.61
CA ILE A 69 2.68 -6.90 4.23
C ILE A 69 2.41 -6.32 5.63
N THR A 70 3.47 -6.09 6.40
CA THR A 70 3.40 -5.36 7.68
C THR A 70 2.76 -3.98 7.49
N SER A 71 3.14 -3.28 6.43
CA SER A 71 2.65 -1.94 6.14
C SER A 71 1.15 -1.92 5.80
N TYR A 72 0.67 -2.86 4.99
CA TYR A 72 -0.77 -2.97 4.72
C TYR A 72 -1.56 -3.31 5.99
N ASN A 73 -1.04 -4.20 6.85
CA ASN A 73 -1.70 -4.54 8.11
C ASN A 73 -1.69 -3.37 9.11
N ALA A 74 -0.60 -2.61 9.20
CA ALA A 74 -0.52 -1.43 10.04
C ALA A 74 -1.53 -0.34 9.62
N VAL A 75 -1.63 -0.06 8.32
CA VAL A 75 -2.63 0.89 7.79
C VAL A 75 -4.06 0.40 8.04
N LYS A 76 -4.30 -0.91 7.90
CA LYS A 76 -5.62 -1.51 8.17
C LYS A 76 -6.03 -1.36 9.64
N ASN A 77 -5.11 -1.60 10.57
CA ASN A 77 -5.43 -1.71 11.99
C ASN A 77 -5.28 -0.39 12.75
N ASN A 78 -4.30 0.44 12.38
CA ASN A 78 -3.92 1.65 13.12
C ASN A 78 -3.65 2.85 12.18
N PRO A 79 -4.59 3.23 11.29
CA PRO A 79 -4.36 4.26 10.26
C PRO A 79 -3.96 5.62 10.83
N ASN A 80 -4.54 6.01 11.98
CA ASN A 80 -4.25 7.29 12.62
C ASN A 80 -2.80 7.37 13.12
N GLU A 81 -2.28 6.27 13.69
CA GLU A 81 -0.91 6.23 14.20
C GLU A 81 0.10 6.20 13.06
N VAL A 82 -0.19 5.45 11.99
CA VAL A 82 0.62 5.50 10.76
C VAL A 82 0.66 6.93 10.22
N ASN A 83 -0.49 7.60 10.11
CA ASN A 83 -0.55 8.98 9.62
C ASN A 83 0.24 9.97 10.50
N ARG A 84 0.16 9.82 11.82
CA ARG A 84 0.93 10.62 12.78
C ARG A 84 2.44 10.45 12.57
N LEU A 85 2.91 9.20 12.44
CA LEU A 85 4.32 8.91 12.20
C LEU A 85 4.79 9.41 10.83
N LEU A 86 4.00 9.22 9.77
CA LEU A 86 4.29 9.77 8.45
C LEU A 86 4.46 11.29 8.50
N SER A 87 3.55 11.98 9.20
CA SER A 87 3.62 13.44 9.38
C SER A 87 4.87 13.86 10.16
N LEU A 88 5.23 13.12 11.21
CA LEU A 88 6.44 13.38 12.00
C LEU A 88 7.70 13.28 11.13
N TYR A 89 7.82 12.19 10.38
CA TYR A 89 9.00 11.97 9.56
C TYR A 89 9.06 12.95 8.38
N HIS A 90 7.93 13.33 7.78
CA HIS A 90 7.88 14.34 6.72
C HIS A 90 8.41 15.70 7.19
N LYS A 91 8.15 16.09 8.44
CA LYS A 91 8.71 17.32 9.03
C LYS A 91 10.24 17.29 9.17
N HIS A 92 10.83 16.10 9.30
CA HIS A 92 12.27 15.90 9.43
C HIS A 92 12.93 15.49 8.11
N HIS A 93 12.25 15.67 6.97
CA HIS A 93 12.75 15.34 5.63
C HIS A 93 14.10 16.02 5.36
N SER A 94 15.17 15.24 5.50
CA SER A 94 16.51 15.58 5.00
C SER A 94 17.23 14.31 4.56
N LYS A 95 18.24 14.47 3.70
CA LYS A 95 19.12 13.35 3.30
C LYS A 95 19.79 12.70 4.51
N ASP A 96 20.14 13.49 5.53
CA ASP A 96 20.73 12.97 6.78
C ASP A 96 19.72 12.17 7.60
N TYR A 97 18.47 12.63 7.65
CA TYR A 97 17.39 11.91 8.32
C TYR A 97 17.09 10.58 7.63
N TYR A 98 17.16 10.52 6.30
CA TYR A 98 17.08 9.26 5.55
C TYR A 98 18.13 8.24 6.02
N TYR A 99 19.41 8.63 6.10
CA TYR A 99 20.45 7.70 6.52
C TYR A 99 20.29 7.26 7.98
N LYS A 100 19.80 8.15 8.85
CA LYS A 100 19.45 7.79 10.25
C LYS A 100 18.33 6.76 10.30
N VAL A 101 17.29 6.93 9.49
CA VAL A 101 16.10 6.07 9.50
C VAL A 101 16.35 4.73 8.81
N LYS A 102 17.14 4.72 7.72
CA LYS A 102 17.41 3.51 6.92
C LYS A 102 17.92 2.34 7.77
N ASN A 103 18.84 2.62 8.68
CA ASN A 103 19.49 1.60 9.51
C ASN A 103 18.78 1.38 10.85
N LYS A 104 17.70 2.13 11.14
CA LYS A 104 16.94 1.97 12.38
C LYS A 104 16.10 0.70 12.30
N TYR A 105 16.40 -0.25 13.19
CA TYR A 105 15.55 -1.41 13.44
C TYR A 105 14.31 -0.98 14.24
N SER A 106 13.17 -1.58 13.92
CA SER A 106 11.94 -1.42 14.70
C SER A 106 11.10 -2.69 14.58
N ASN A 107 10.49 -3.09 15.69
CA ASN A 107 9.46 -4.14 15.73
C ASN A 107 8.05 -3.55 15.75
N ASN A 108 7.90 -2.23 15.71
CA ASN A 108 6.61 -1.58 15.66
C ASN A 108 6.12 -1.53 14.21
N PRO A 109 4.99 -2.18 13.85
CA PRO A 109 4.46 -2.17 12.50
C PRO A 109 4.26 -0.76 11.93
N ASN A 110 3.83 0.20 12.75
CA ASN A 110 3.57 1.57 12.31
C ASN A 110 4.87 2.31 11.99
N GLU A 111 5.95 2.04 12.73
CA GLU A 111 7.28 2.60 12.43
C GLU A 111 7.90 1.95 11.19
N ILE A 112 7.78 0.62 11.04
CA ILE A 112 8.19 -0.09 9.82
C ILE A 112 7.48 0.53 8.60
N THR A 113 6.18 0.77 8.72
CA THR A 113 5.36 1.39 7.68
C THR A 113 5.83 2.79 7.32
N ALA A 114 6.02 3.66 8.33
CA ALA A 114 6.48 5.02 8.11
C ALA A 114 7.87 5.04 7.45
N LYS A 115 8.79 4.21 7.94
CA LYS A 115 10.12 4.02 7.36
C LYS A 115 10.03 3.59 5.90
N LEU A 116 9.30 2.51 5.60
CA LEU A 116 9.18 1.97 4.23
C LEU A 116 8.63 3.05 3.27
N TYR A 117 7.59 3.75 3.68
CA TYR A 117 6.98 4.82 2.88
C TYR A 117 8.00 5.89 2.47
N ILE A 118 8.82 6.35 3.40
CA ILE A 118 9.78 7.42 3.14
C ILE A 118 10.94 6.93 2.30
N LEU A 119 11.48 5.75 2.61
CA LEU A 119 12.55 5.16 1.83
C LEU A 119 12.13 5.05 0.36
N ILE A 120 10.90 4.59 0.10
CA ILE A 120 10.34 4.52 -1.25
C ILE A 120 10.21 5.90 -1.89
N ASN A 121 9.61 6.87 -1.21
CA ASN A 121 9.37 8.17 -1.84
C ASN A 121 10.67 8.96 -2.08
N ILE A 122 11.68 8.82 -1.22
CA ILE A 122 13.02 9.40 -1.46
C ILE A 122 13.70 8.72 -2.64
N LEU A 123 13.68 7.38 -2.72
CA LEU A 123 14.28 6.65 -3.85
C LEU A 123 13.62 6.98 -5.19
N LEU A 124 12.34 7.32 -5.18
CA LEU A 124 11.58 7.68 -6.37
C LEU A 124 11.58 9.19 -6.68
N GLY A 125 12.23 10.02 -5.86
CA GLY A 125 12.26 11.48 -6.04
C GLY A 125 10.89 12.16 -5.87
N ASN A 126 10.01 11.58 -5.06
CA ASN A 126 8.63 12.05 -4.83
C ASN A 126 8.49 12.91 -3.54
N LEU A 127 9.60 13.35 -2.95
CA LEU A 127 9.65 14.20 -1.76
C LEU A 127 10.55 15.42 -1.99
#